data_AF-A0A224XRQ2-F1
#
_entry.id   AF-A0A224XRQ2-F1
#
_cell.length_a   1.000
_cell.length_b   1.000
_cell.length_c   1.000
_cell.angle_alpha   90.00
_cell.angle_beta   90.00
_cell.angle_gamma   90.00
#
_symmetry.space_group_name_H-M   'P 1'
#
loop_
_entity.id
_entity.type
_entity.pdbx_description
1 polymer ?
#
loop_
_entity_poly.entity_id
_entity_poly.type
_entity_poly.pdbx_seq_one_letter_code
_entity_poly.pdbx_strand_id
1 'polypeptide(L)'
;YLEEHCGSNAGKIHYENLCMKAVNQSVGRSIRHRNDYSSVLLVDQRYSRPNIHKLLPKWMQESLKIEREKFGPILGQLSKFFKLHTATSK
;
A
#
# COMPACT_ATOMS: atom_id res chain seq x y z
N TYR A 1 -13.92 6.22 -26.21
CA TYR A 1 -12.95 7.30 -25.96
C TYR A 1 -11.56 6.80 -25.59
N LEU A 2 -11.23 6.45 -24.34
CA LEU A 2 -9.84 6.07 -23.98
C LEU A 2 -9.33 4.84 -24.75
N GLU A 3 -10.15 3.79 -24.88
CA GLU A 3 -9.73 2.60 -25.64
C GLU A 3 -9.51 2.88 -27.13
N GLU A 4 -10.28 3.81 -27.66
CA GLU A 4 -10.26 4.22 -29.07
C GLU A 4 -9.07 5.13 -29.40
N HIS A 5 -8.63 5.97 -28.45
CA HIS A 5 -7.59 6.98 -28.68
C HIS A 5 -6.23 6.64 -28.05
N CYS A 6 -6.20 5.75 -27.05
CA CYS A 6 -5.00 5.43 -26.28
C CYS A 6 -4.67 3.92 -26.29
N GLY A 7 -5.40 3.13 -27.08
CA GLY A 7 -5.19 1.69 -27.23
C GLY A 7 -5.99 0.85 -26.25
N SER A 8 -5.98 -0.46 -26.50
CA SER A 8 -6.69 -1.44 -25.67
C SER A 8 -6.19 -1.39 -24.21
N ASN A 9 -7.09 -1.61 -23.26
CA ASN A 9 -6.86 -1.49 -21.81
C ASN A 9 -6.57 -0.09 -21.25
N ALA A 10 -6.50 0.96 -22.08
CA ALA A 10 -6.19 2.31 -21.59
C ALA A 10 -7.18 2.81 -20.53
N GLY A 11 -8.48 2.49 -20.68
CA GLY A 11 -9.49 2.81 -19.67
C GLY A 11 -9.21 2.15 -18.32
N LYS A 12 -8.93 0.84 -18.32
CA LYS A 12 -8.60 0.08 -17.10
C LYS A 12 -7.36 0.63 -16.41
N ILE A 13 -6.28 0.90 -17.15
CA ILE A 13 -5.04 1.47 -16.63
C ILE A 13 -5.32 2.84 -16.01
N HIS A 14 -6.13 3.67 -16.66
CA HIS A 14 -6.50 4.98 -16.15
C HIS A 14 -7.22 4.89 -14.79
N TYR A 15 -8.20 3.99 -14.66
CA TYR A 15 -8.92 3.77 -13.39
C TYR A 15 -8.01 3.20 -12.29
N GLU A 16 -7.12 2.26 -12.61
CA GLU A 16 -6.13 1.73 -11.67
C GLU A 16 -5.21 2.86 -11.16
N ASN A 17 -4.68 3.69 -12.06
CA ASN A 17 -3.82 4.81 -11.72
C ASN A 17 -4.55 5.86 -10.86
N LEU A 18 -5.81 6.16 -11.17
CA LEU A 18 -6.60 7.13 -10.41
C LEU A 18 -6.85 6.65 -8.98
N CYS A 19 -7.23 5.38 -8.83
CA CYS A 19 -7.39 4.74 -7.52
C CYS A 19 -6.08 4.76 -6.72
N MET A 20 -4.99 4.29 -7.33
CA MET A 20 -3.70 4.21 -6.66
C MET A 20 -3.11 5.58 -6.34
N LYS A 21 -3.41 6.62 -7.13
CA LYS A 21 -3.07 8.01 -6.79
C LYS A 21 -3.70 8.43 -5.46
N ALA A 22 -4.98 8.15 -5.25
CA ALA A 22 -5.65 8.45 -3.99
C ALA A 22 -5.08 7.65 -2.81
N VAL A 23 -4.84 6.34 -3.00
CA VAL A 23 -4.22 5.47 -1.99
C VAL A 23 -2.84 6.00 -1.58
N ASN A 24 -1.98 6.28 -2.56
CA ASN A 24 -0.63 6.75 -2.33
C ASN A 24 -0.60 8.13 -1.67
N GLN A 25 -1.57 8.99 -1.97
CA GLN A 25 -1.73 10.26 -1.28
C GLN A 25 -2.07 10.05 0.20
N SER A 26 -3.02 9.17 0.52
CA SER A 26 -3.41 8.86 1.90
C SER A 26 -2.25 8.26 2.70
N VAL A 27 -1.51 7.33 2.10
CA VAL A 27 -0.28 6.75 2.67
C VAL A 27 0.74 7.85 2.99
N GLY A 28 0.95 8.79 2.06
CA GLY A 28 1.87 9.90 2.24
C GLY A 28 1.43 10.95 3.28
N ARG A 29 0.27 10.79 3.93
CA ARG A 29 -0.14 11.60 5.09
C ARG A 29 0.20 10.93 6.42
N SER A 30 0.37 9.61 6.45
CA SER A 30 0.54 8.86 7.70
C SER A 30 1.98 8.85 8.21
N ILE A 31 2.97 9.21 7.39
CA ILE A 31 4.39 9.35 7.76
C ILE A 31 4.83 10.79 7.48
N ARG A 32 5.29 11.51 8.50
CA ARG A 32 5.55 12.96 8.44
C ARG A 32 7.02 13.34 8.36
N HIS A 33 7.92 12.54 8.95
CA HIS A 33 9.37 12.80 8.95
C HIS A 33 10.18 11.51 9.15
N ARG A 34 11.52 11.59 9.03
CA ARG A 34 12.46 10.45 9.13
C ARG A 34 12.43 9.63 10.43
N ASN A 35 11.85 10.18 11.48
CA ASN A 35 11.74 9.53 12.79
C ASN A 35 10.29 9.15 13.12
N ASP A 36 9.38 9.33 12.15
CA ASP A 36 7.98 8.95 12.26
C ASP A 36 7.77 7.56 11.66
N TYR A 37 6.85 6.80 12.21
CA TYR A 37 6.55 5.44 11.77
C TYR A 37 5.05 5.21 11.72
N SER A 38 4.62 4.53 10.67
CA SER A 38 3.22 4.18 10.45
C SER A 38 3.14 2.75 9.94
N SER A 39 2.10 2.05 10.34
CA SER A 39 1.69 0.82 9.67
C SER A 39 0.49 1.10 8.79
N VAL A 40 0.48 0.56 7.57
CA VAL A 40 -0.63 0.70 6.61
C VAL A 40 -1.18 -0.69 6.34
N LEU A 41 -2.48 -0.87 6.56
CA LEU A 41 -3.17 -2.12 6.28
C LEU A 41 -4.05 -1.96 5.03
N LEU A 42 -3.68 -2.66 3.95
CA LEU A 42 -4.39 -2.65 2.68
C LEU A 42 -5.32 -3.87 2.58
N VAL A 43 -6.62 -3.67 2.77
CA VAL A 43 -7.61 -4.76 2.83
C VAL A 43 -8.29 -4.96 1.47
N ASP A 44 -7.54 -5.51 0.50
CA ASP A 44 -8.08 -5.90 -0.81
C ASP A 44 -7.19 -6.93 -1.50
N GLN A 45 -7.76 -8.00 -2.03
CA GLN A 45 -7.03 -9.05 -2.75
C GLN A 45 -6.22 -8.53 -3.97
N ARG A 46 -6.64 -7.41 -4.55
CA ARG A 46 -5.99 -6.80 -5.72
C ARG A 46 -4.57 -6.34 -5.44
N TYR A 47 -4.24 -5.97 -4.19
CA TYR A 47 -2.87 -5.60 -3.81
C TYR A 47 -1.88 -6.76 -3.92
N SER A 48 -2.36 -8.00 -4.00
CA SER A 48 -1.54 -9.17 -4.23
C SER A 48 -1.15 -9.37 -5.70
N ARG A 49 -1.72 -8.58 -6.63
CA ARG A 49 -1.43 -8.66 -8.06
C ARG A 49 -0.16 -7.87 -8.38
N PRO A 50 0.79 -8.40 -9.18
CA PRO A 50 2.04 -7.72 -9.49
C PRO A 50 1.87 -6.34 -10.15
N ASN A 51 0.82 -6.13 -10.95
CA ASN A 51 0.56 -4.83 -11.58
C ASN A 51 0.16 -3.77 -10.55
N ILE A 52 -0.68 -4.12 -9.56
CA ILE A 52 -1.11 -3.19 -8.51
C ILE A 52 0.02 -2.93 -7.51
N HIS A 53 0.81 -3.96 -7.17
CA HIS A 53 1.98 -3.79 -6.30
C HIS A 53 2.98 -2.77 -6.86
N LYS A 54 3.22 -2.77 -8.17
CA LYS A 54 4.09 -1.79 -8.85
C LYS A 54 3.56 -0.36 -8.82
N LEU A 55 2.26 -0.16 -8.57
CA LEU A 55 1.65 1.17 -8.46
C LEU A 55 1.80 1.78 -7.07
N LEU A 56 2.27 1.02 -6.07
CA LEU A 56 2.62 1.57 -4.76
C LEU A 56 3.97 2.33 -4.83
N PRO A 57 4.26 3.26 -3.90
CA PRO A 57 5.54 3.95 -3.86
C PRO A 57 6.69 2.96 -3.62
N LYS A 58 7.81 3.14 -4.32
CA LYS A 58 8.95 2.20 -4.28
C LYS A 58 9.41 1.89 -2.85
N TRP A 59 9.50 2.90 -1.98
CA TRP A 59 9.91 2.74 -0.58
C TRP A 59 8.96 1.86 0.25
N MET A 60 7.68 1.79 -0.13
CA MET A 60 6.69 0.95 0.56
C MET A 60 6.71 -0.48 0.03
N GLN A 61 7.03 -0.68 -1.25
CA GLN A 61 6.98 -1.99 -1.92
C GLN A 61 7.83 -3.05 -1.22
N GLU A 62 9.00 -2.66 -0.69
CA GLU A 62 9.95 -3.56 0.02
C GLU A 62 9.41 -4.04 1.37
N SER A 63 8.53 -3.26 2.00
CA SER A 63 7.93 -3.55 3.31
C SER A 63 6.59 -4.28 3.22
N LEU A 64 6.04 -4.43 2.00
CA LEU A 64 4.72 -5.00 1.79
C LEU A 64 4.69 -6.49 2.16
N LYS A 65 3.76 -6.86 3.04
CA LYS A 65 3.48 -8.25 3.40
C LYS A 65 2.10 -8.63 2.90
N ILE A 66 2.02 -9.73 2.16
CA ILE A 66 0.76 -10.25 1.65
C ILE A 66 0.32 -11.40 2.55
N GLU A 67 -0.79 -11.19 3.26
CA GLU A 67 -1.47 -12.22 4.03
C GLU A 67 -2.81 -12.52 3.34
N ARG A 68 -3.10 -13.81 3.09
CA ARG A 68 -4.25 -14.23 2.27
C ARG A 68 -5.31 -14.99 3.06
N GLU A 69 -4.94 -15.60 4.18
CA GLU A 69 -5.78 -16.61 4.81
C GLU A 69 -6.38 -16.16 6.14
N LYS A 70 -5.61 -15.43 6.95
CA LYS A 70 -6.01 -15.14 8.33
C LYS A 70 -5.68 -13.71 8.76
N PHE A 71 -6.66 -13.05 9.38
CA PHE A 71 -6.46 -11.73 9.96
C PHE A 71 -5.67 -11.76 11.29
N GLY A 72 -5.77 -12.86 12.04
CA GLY A 72 -5.11 -13.00 13.36
C GLY A 72 -3.60 -12.72 13.36
N PRO A 73 -2.80 -13.33 12.46
CA PRO A 73 -1.37 -13.05 12.35
C PRO A 73 -1.04 -11.57 12.11
N ILE A 74 -1.88 -10.85 11.37
CA ILE A 74 -1.70 -9.42 11.07
C ILE A 74 -1.75 -8.59 12.36
N LEU A 75 -2.70 -8.89 13.26
CA LEU A 75 -2.79 -8.20 14.56
C LEU A 75 -1.53 -8.39 15.40
N GLY A 76 -0.98 -9.61 15.42
CA GLY A 76 0.28 -9.90 16.11
C GLY A 76 1.46 -9.12 15.52
N GLN A 77 1.54 -9.03 14.20
CA GLN A 77 2.58 -8.25 13.50
C GLN A 77 2.45 -6.75 13.79
N LEU A 78 1.22 -6.21 13.80
CA LEU A 78 0.95 -4.81 14.16
C LEU A 78 1.39 -4.51 15.60
N SER A 79 0.99 -5.35 16.55
CA SER A 79 1.39 -5.19 17.95
C SER A 79 2.92 -5.20 18.13
N LYS A 80 3.60 -6.13 17.46
CA LYS A 80 5.07 -6.20 17.46
C LYS A 80 5.70 -4.95 16.84
N PHE A 81 5.18 -4.47 15.72
CA PHE A 81 5.67 -3.28 15.03
C PHE A 81 5.63 -2.06 15.95
N PHE A 82 4.48 -1.76 16.57
CA PHE A 82 4.35 -0.60 17.45
C PHE A 82 5.21 -0.73 18.71
N LYS A 83 5.30 -1.92 19.33
CA LYS A 83 6.17 -2.14 20.50
C LYS A 83 7.64 -1.84 20.21
N LEU A 84 8.14 -2.28 19.05
CA LEU A 84 9.53 -2.04 18.65
C LEU A 84 9.81 -0.55 18.46
N HIS A 85 8.95 0.16 17.74
CA HIS A 85 9.20 1.56 17.39
C HIS A 85 8.91 2.53 18.56
N THR A 86 7.96 2.21 19.45
CA THR A 86 7.74 3.00 20.67
C THR A 86 8.92 2.87 21.64
N ALA A 87 9.57 1.70 21.70
CA ALA A 87 10.75 1.50 22.56
C ALA A 87 11.99 2.24 22.06
N THR A 88 12.15 2.40 20.74
CA THR A 88 13.26 3.15 20.13
C THR A 88 13.09 4.68 20.22
N SER A 89 11.87 5.16 20.49
CA SER A 89 11.57 6.59 20.62
C SER A 89 11.77 7.15 22.05
N LYS A 90 12.22 6.31 22.99
CA LYS A 90 12.70 6.72 24.32
C LYS A 90 14.22 6.76 24.32
#